data_AF-A0A2M6WHZ5-F1
#
_entry.id   AF-A0A2M6WHZ5-F1
#
_cell.length_a   1.000
_cell.length_b   1.000
_cell.length_c   1.000
_cell.angle_alpha   90.00
_cell.angle_beta   90.00
_cell.angle_gamma   90.00
#
_symmetry.space_group_name_H-M   'P 1'
#
loop_
_entity.id
_entity.type
_entity.pdbx_description
1 polymer ?
#
loop_
_entity_poly.entity_id
_entity_poly.type
_entity_poly.pdbx_seq_one_letter_code
_entity_poly.pdbx_strand_id
1 'polypeptide(L)'
;MSFEGLPTRKAENEELHERAYESIELLKDALEDEGGALLGGGFPVEKATCRLNEEAFGKSIDASEIKRDQAYVARREEGFEHGNIGEVYGELLEQVKTVALNQIWFQGRFVSMRTTKFDDYHNGVDELIIDRETFEPMAAIDTTTNPLGTKDKKDQILSKVQQGVAVKYGVALENNGIILTSHSKLPLFVVNIEPEKLVTFAEHLATDNLTEEDRTIEKETLESLLQQSELFQKMTERELRASYERIRKVLLELKEKR
;
A
#
# COMPACT_ATOMS: atom_id res chain seq x y z
N MET A 1 -42.72 26.79 -11.14
CA MET A 1 -41.38 26.20 -11.32
C MET A 1 -41.08 25.40 -10.08
N SER A 2 -41.17 24.07 -10.18
CA SER A 2 -40.80 23.14 -9.12
C SER A 2 -39.28 23.19 -8.94
N PHE A 3 -38.82 23.32 -7.70
CA PHE A 3 -37.44 22.99 -7.35
C PHE A 3 -37.31 21.47 -7.46
N GLU A 4 -36.91 20.98 -8.62
CA GLU A 4 -36.45 19.61 -8.79
C GLU A 4 -35.16 19.41 -8.00
N GLY A 5 -35.09 18.27 -7.32
CA GLY A 5 -34.18 17.96 -6.22
C GLY A 5 -32.71 18.07 -6.60
N LEU A 6 -31.99 18.92 -5.87
CA LEU A 6 -30.58 18.72 -5.66
C LEU A 6 -30.43 17.59 -4.63
N PRO A 7 -29.69 16.51 -4.92
CA PRO A 7 -29.40 15.52 -3.91
C PRO A 7 -28.72 16.20 -2.72
N THR A 8 -29.17 15.88 -1.51
CA THR A 8 -28.51 16.37 -0.31
C THR A 8 -27.13 15.73 -0.20
N ARG A 9 -26.08 16.47 0.20
CA ARG A 9 -24.72 15.95 0.47
C ARG A 9 -24.66 14.62 1.24
N LYS A 10 -25.67 14.34 2.06
CA LYS A 10 -25.81 13.08 2.79
C LYS A 10 -26.08 11.88 1.88
N ALA A 11 -26.95 12.03 0.88
CA ALA A 11 -27.27 11.00 -0.09
C ALA A 11 -26.10 10.72 -1.04
N GLU A 12 -25.37 11.77 -1.47
CA GLU A 12 -24.16 11.63 -2.29
C GLU A 12 -23.06 10.84 -1.55
N ASN A 13 -22.91 11.07 -0.24
CA ASN A 13 -21.97 10.32 0.59
C ASN A 13 -22.40 8.86 0.85
N GLU A 14 -23.71 8.59 0.94
CA GLU A 14 -24.24 7.23 1.10
C GLU A 14 -24.03 6.42 -0.20
N GLU A 15 -24.30 7.01 -1.36
CA GLU A 15 -24.09 6.40 -2.68
C GLU A 15 -22.60 6.09 -2.94
N LEU A 16 -21.71 7.05 -2.67
CA LEU A 16 -20.27 6.82 -2.84
C LEU A 16 -19.76 5.68 -1.96
N HIS A 17 -20.31 5.56 -0.75
CA HIS A 17 -19.94 4.50 0.19
C HIS A 17 -20.43 3.13 -0.26
N GLU A 18 -21.65 3.03 -0.79
CA GLU A 18 -22.18 1.80 -1.38
C GLU A 18 -21.33 1.35 -2.58
N ARG A 19 -21.01 2.28 -3.48
CA ARG A 19 -20.09 2.02 -4.60
C ARG A 19 -18.72 1.54 -4.13
N ALA A 20 -18.18 2.09 -3.05
CA ALA A 20 -16.90 1.63 -2.50
C ALA A 20 -16.95 0.17 -2.04
N TYR A 21 -18.05 -0.26 -1.40
CA TYR A 21 -18.25 -1.67 -1.04
C TYR A 21 -18.35 -2.58 -2.27
N GLU A 22 -19.10 -2.16 -3.29
CA GLU A 22 -19.23 -2.92 -4.53
C GLU A 22 -17.87 -3.06 -5.23
N SER A 23 -17.07 -1.99 -5.29
CA SER A 23 -15.74 -2.01 -5.89
C SER A 23 -14.76 -2.95 -5.19
N ILE A 24 -14.85 -3.11 -3.86
CA ILE A 24 -14.07 -4.11 -3.13
C ILE A 24 -14.40 -5.52 -3.62
N GLU A 25 -15.69 -5.82 -3.81
CA GLU A 25 -16.12 -7.12 -4.32
C GLU A 25 -15.68 -7.35 -5.76
N LEU A 26 -15.74 -6.32 -6.61
CA LEU A 26 -15.32 -6.38 -8.01
C LEU A 26 -13.81 -6.62 -8.18
N LEU A 27 -12.98 -6.12 -7.26
CA LEU A 27 -11.53 -6.27 -7.33
C LEU A 27 -11.01 -7.63 -6.86
N LYS A 28 -11.84 -8.49 -6.25
CA LYS A 28 -11.40 -9.78 -5.69
C LYS A 28 -10.69 -10.67 -6.71
N ASP A 29 -11.24 -10.78 -7.91
CA ASP A 29 -10.67 -11.64 -8.95
C ASP A 29 -9.31 -11.10 -9.43
N ALA A 30 -9.21 -9.78 -9.65
CA ALA A 30 -7.96 -9.13 -10.03
C ALA A 30 -6.88 -9.28 -8.94
N LEU A 31 -7.27 -9.18 -7.67
CA LEU A 31 -6.38 -9.38 -6.54
C LEU A 31 -5.94 -10.85 -6.40
N GLU A 32 -6.86 -11.79 -6.61
CA GLU A 32 -6.54 -13.22 -6.56
C GLU A 32 -5.61 -13.64 -7.72
N ASP A 33 -5.82 -13.08 -8.91
CA ASP A 33 -4.93 -13.27 -10.06
C ASP A 33 -3.54 -12.71 -9.77
N GLU A 34 -3.44 -11.52 -9.18
CA GLU A 34 -2.17 -10.95 -8.75
C GLU A 34 -1.48 -11.82 -7.69
N GLY A 35 -2.22 -12.28 -6.68
CA GLY A 35 -1.69 -13.17 -5.65
C GLY A 35 -1.21 -14.50 -6.25
N GLY A 36 -1.90 -14.99 -7.29
CA GLY A 36 -1.46 -16.13 -8.09
C GLY A 36 -0.16 -15.87 -8.85
N ALA A 37 -0.01 -14.69 -9.46
CA ALA A 37 1.21 -14.27 -10.15
C ALA A 37 2.39 -14.14 -9.18
N LEU A 38 2.17 -13.51 -8.01
CA LEU A 38 3.17 -13.39 -6.95
C LEU A 38 3.62 -14.77 -6.44
N LEU A 39 2.68 -15.68 -6.15
CA LEU A 39 2.98 -17.05 -5.78
C LEU A 39 3.77 -17.79 -6.86
N GLY A 40 3.39 -17.63 -8.13
CA GLY A 40 4.12 -18.18 -9.28
C GLY A 40 5.53 -17.62 -9.42
N GLY A 41 5.74 -16.38 -8.98
CA GLY A 41 7.05 -15.74 -8.86
C GLY A 41 7.88 -16.18 -7.65
N GLY A 42 7.30 -16.97 -6.73
CA GLY A 42 7.96 -17.48 -5.52
C GLY A 42 7.77 -16.63 -4.26
N PHE A 43 6.92 -15.60 -4.31
CA PHE A 43 6.63 -14.76 -3.14
C PHE A 43 5.69 -15.50 -2.18
N PRO A 44 5.94 -15.49 -0.86
CA PRO A 44 5.12 -16.21 0.12
C PRO A 44 3.89 -15.38 0.51
N VAL A 45 2.96 -15.18 -0.41
CA VAL A 45 1.74 -14.42 -0.15
C VAL A 45 0.51 -15.33 -0.04
N GLU A 46 -0.51 -14.86 0.65
CA GLU A 46 -1.86 -15.38 0.55
C GLU A 46 -2.46 -14.99 -0.80
N LYS A 47 -2.92 -15.99 -1.57
CA LYS A 47 -3.42 -15.77 -2.93
C LYS A 47 -4.55 -14.74 -2.99
N ALA A 48 -5.51 -14.82 -2.07
CA ALA A 48 -6.72 -13.99 -2.11
C ALA A 48 -6.49 -12.53 -1.70
N THR A 49 -5.38 -12.22 -1.02
CA THR A 49 -5.17 -10.90 -0.41
C THR A 49 -3.85 -10.26 -0.82
N CYS A 50 -2.94 -11.00 -1.46
CA CYS A 50 -1.55 -10.62 -1.71
C CYS A 50 -0.76 -10.29 -0.43
N ARG A 51 -1.26 -10.73 0.74
CA ARG A 51 -0.63 -10.46 2.04
C ARG A 51 0.47 -11.47 2.33
N LEU A 52 1.61 -11.02 2.83
CA LEU A 52 2.70 -11.91 3.23
C LEU A 52 2.23 -12.93 4.28
N ASN A 53 2.56 -14.20 4.06
CA ASN A 53 2.24 -15.31 4.95
C ASN A 53 3.40 -15.51 5.94
N GLU A 54 3.17 -15.12 7.17
CA GLU A 54 4.09 -15.26 8.32
C GLU A 54 4.55 -16.71 8.58
N GLU A 55 3.74 -17.73 8.29
CA GLU A 55 4.12 -19.13 8.49
C GLU A 55 5.27 -19.56 7.56
N ALA A 56 5.40 -18.93 6.39
CA ALA A 56 6.50 -19.19 5.45
C ALA A 56 7.87 -18.84 6.05
N PHE A 57 7.89 -18.00 7.08
CA PHE A 57 9.10 -17.54 7.77
C PHE A 57 9.56 -18.48 8.89
N GLY A 58 8.91 -19.63 9.11
CA GLY A 58 9.25 -20.56 10.21
C GLY A 58 10.67 -21.14 10.17
N LYS A 59 11.43 -20.93 9.09
CA LYS A 59 12.87 -21.26 9.01
C LYS A 59 13.78 -20.13 9.51
N SER A 60 13.33 -18.88 9.45
CA SER A 60 14.11 -17.69 9.83
C SER A 60 13.62 -17.05 11.13
N ILE A 61 12.36 -17.27 11.52
CA ILE A 61 11.74 -16.75 12.73
C ILE A 61 11.26 -17.92 13.59
N ASP A 62 11.52 -17.86 14.89
CA ASP A 62 11.14 -18.90 15.83
C ASP A 62 9.61 -19.09 15.88
N ALA A 63 9.16 -20.34 15.87
CA ALA A 63 7.73 -20.65 15.87
C ALA A 63 6.98 -20.10 17.10
N SER A 64 7.65 -19.96 18.25
CA SER A 64 7.05 -19.33 19.43
C SER A 64 6.84 -17.84 19.24
N GLU A 65 7.67 -17.19 18.42
CA GLU A 65 7.56 -15.77 18.09
C GLU A 65 6.42 -15.51 17.11
N ILE A 66 6.32 -16.32 16.05
CA ILE A 66 5.19 -16.27 15.10
C ILE A 66 3.86 -16.41 15.85
N LYS A 67 3.76 -17.37 16.79
CA LYS A 67 2.56 -17.55 17.63
C LYS A 67 2.25 -16.34 18.52
N ARG A 68 3.28 -15.66 19.04
CA ARG A 68 3.06 -14.44 19.85
C ARG A 68 2.51 -13.30 19.00
N ASP A 69 3.02 -13.16 17.78
CA ASP A 69 2.56 -12.15 16.82
C ASP A 69 1.12 -12.42 16.38
N GLN A 70 0.79 -13.67 16.07
CA GLN A 70 -0.58 -14.11 15.78
C GLN A 70 -1.55 -13.80 16.94
N ALA A 71 -1.13 -14.09 18.18
CA ALA A 71 -1.93 -13.75 19.36
C ALA A 71 -2.03 -12.24 19.60
N TYR A 72 -1.05 -11.44 19.15
CA TYR A 72 -1.15 -9.98 19.15
C TYR A 72 -2.21 -9.52 18.14
N VAL A 73 -2.15 -10.02 16.89
CA VAL A 73 -3.10 -9.69 15.82
C VAL A 73 -4.53 -10.03 16.26
N ALA A 74 -4.78 -11.25 16.73
CA ALA A 74 -6.11 -11.69 17.16
C ALA A 74 -6.71 -10.76 18.24
N ARG A 75 -5.91 -10.36 19.24
CA ARG A 75 -6.36 -9.42 20.30
C ARG A 75 -6.63 -8.02 19.79
N ARG A 76 -5.96 -7.58 18.72
CA ARG A 76 -6.22 -6.27 18.11
C ARG A 76 -7.55 -6.32 17.34
N GLU A 77 -7.78 -7.39 16.60
CA GLU A 77 -9.00 -7.59 15.80
C GLU A 77 -10.26 -7.78 16.66
N GLU A 78 -10.15 -8.34 17.87
CA GLU A 78 -11.26 -8.41 18.83
C GLU A 78 -11.86 -7.03 19.17
N GLY A 79 -11.08 -5.95 19.02
CA GLY A 79 -11.50 -4.57 19.30
C GLY A 79 -11.97 -3.79 18.08
N PHE A 80 -12.02 -4.39 16.88
CA PHE A 80 -12.37 -3.66 15.65
C PHE A 80 -13.89 -3.61 15.45
N GLU A 81 -14.42 -2.39 15.36
CA GLU A 81 -15.81 -2.14 14.96
C GLU A 81 -15.93 -2.19 13.44
N HIS A 82 -16.28 -3.37 12.93
CA HIS A 82 -16.35 -3.62 11.50
C HIS A 82 -17.41 -2.75 10.82
N GLY A 83 -17.04 -2.16 9.68
CA GLY A 83 -18.00 -1.52 8.76
C GLY A 83 -18.15 -0.02 8.97
N ASN A 84 -17.20 0.63 9.65
CA ASN A 84 -17.13 2.09 9.60
C ASN A 84 -16.63 2.58 8.23
N ILE A 85 -17.01 3.80 7.86
CA ILE A 85 -16.73 4.36 6.53
C ILE A 85 -15.22 4.41 6.22
N GLY A 86 -14.40 4.69 7.23
CA GLY A 86 -12.95 4.80 7.06
C GLY A 86 -12.28 3.46 6.70
N GLU A 87 -12.76 2.36 7.30
CA GLU A 87 -12.29 1.00 7.00
C GLU A 87 -12.56 0.60 5.56
N VAL A 88 -13.75 0.94 5.04
CA VAL A 88 -14.13 0.58 3.66
C VAL A 88 -13.23 1.24 2.64
N TYR A 89 -13.02 2.56 2.75
CA TYR A 89 -12.10 3.24 1.86
C TYR A 89 -10.66 2.77 2.06
N GLY A 90 -10.28 2.42 3.29
CA GLY A 90 -8.96 1.88 3.62
C GLY A 90 -8.69 0.58 2.87
N GLU A 91 -9.57 -0.40 3.03
CA GLU A 91 -9.48 -1.68 2.33
C GLU A 91 -9.52 -1.49 0.80
N LEU A 92 -10.39 -0.62 0.29
CA LEU A 92 -10.43 -0.32 -1.14
C LEU A 92 -9.10 0.26 -1.64
N LEU A 93 -8.50 1.19 -0.90
CA LEU A 93 -7.20 1.79 -1.26
C LEU A 93 -6.10 0.73 -1.27
N GLU A 94 -6.06 -0.15 -0.27
CA GLU A 94 -5.11 -1.25 -0.21
C GLU A 94 -5.21 -2.15 -1.44
N GLN A 95 -6.41 -2.61 -1.80
CA GLN A 95 -6.61 -3.46 -2.97
C GLN A 95 -6.23 -2.77 -4.28
N VAL A 96 -6.69 -1.53 -4.47
CA VAL A 96 -6.39 -0.74 -5.67
C VAL A 96 -4.90 -0.56 -5.85
N LYS A 97 -4.16 -0.20 -4.79
CA LYS A 97 -2.70 -0.01 -4.92
C LYS A 97 -1.99 -1.31 -5.22
N THR A 98 -2.33 -2.40 -4.55
CA THR A 98 -1.64 -3.68 -4.80
C THR A 98 -1.83 -4.12 -6.23
N VAL A 99 -3.05 -4.02 -6.79
CA VAL A 99 -3.29 -4.34 -8.20
C VAL A 99 -2.61 -3.31 -9.12
N ALA A 100 -2.81 -2.02 -8.86
CA ALA A 100 -2.27 -0.96 -9.71
C ALA A 100 -0.73 -0.97 -9.75
N LEU A 101 -0.04 -1.05 -8.62
CA LEU A 101 1.43 -1.08 -8.53
C LEU A 101 2.04 -2.27 -9.28
N ASN A 102 1.40 -3.43 -9.25
CA ASN A 102 1.93 -4.62 -9.90
C ASN A 102 1.60 -4.67 -11.41
N GLN A 103 0.42 -4.20 -11.82
CA GLN A 103 -0.07 -4.43 -13.18
C GLN A 103 0.02 -3.20 -14.08
N ILE A 104 -0.25 -2.02 -13.56
CA ILE A 104 -0.55 -0.83 -14.37
C ILE A 104 0.49 0.26 -14.16
N TRP A 105 0.68 0.59 -12.89
CA TRP A 105 1.56 1.64 -12.47
C TRP A 105 3.01 1.25 -12.69
N PHE A 106 3.77 2.22 -13.15
CA PHE A 106 5.23 2.09 -13.25
C PHE A 106 5.71 0.94 -14.15
N GLN A 107 4.87 0.46 -15.07
CA GLN A 107 5.23 -0.50 -16.13
C GLN A 107 5.86 -1.79 -15.58
N GLY A 108 5.35 -2.30 -14.45
CA GLY A 108 5.86 -3.52 -13.82
C GLY A 108 7.27 -3.39 -13.22
N ARG A 109 7.78 -2.16 -13.08
CA ARG A 109 9.10 -1.89 -12.46
C ARG A 109 9.13 -2.31 -10.99
N PHE A 110 8.02 -2.15 -10.30
CA PHE A 110 7.88 -2.53 -8.91
C PHE A 110 7.17 -3.88 -8.78
N VAL A 111 7.44 -4.56 -7.68
CA VAL A 111 6.56 -5.59 -7.13
C VAL A 111 6.05 -5.09 -5.79
N SER A 112 4.74 -5.24 -5.57
CA SER A 112 4.07 -4.77 -4.36
C SER A 112 3.31 -5.89 -3.69
N MET A 113 3.30 -5.88 -2.37
CA MET A 113 2.65 -6.90 -1.57
C MET A 113 2.24 -6.32 -0.22
N ARG A 114 1.05 -6.69 0.25
CA ARG A 114 0.57 -6.30 1.58
C ARG A 114 1.44 -6.98 2.63
N THR A 115 1.86 -6.25 3.65
CA THR A 115 2.66 -6.83 4.74
C THR A 115 1.78 -7.73 5.63
N THR A 116 2.39 -8.54 6.50
CA THR A 116 1.59 -9.31 7.48
C THR A 116 0.68 -8.40 8.31
N LYS A 117 -0.43 -8.93 8.82
CA LYS A 117 -1.28 -8.17 9.77
C LYS A 117 -0.52 -7.72 11.01
N PHE A 118 0.52 -8.46 11.40
CA PHE A 118 1.41 -8.03 12.46
C PHE A 118 2.17 -6.75 12.07
N ASP A 119 2.83 -6.73 10.92
CA ASP A 119 3.58 -5.55 10.45
C ASP A 119 2.68 -4.34 10.20
N ASP A 120 1.48 -4.56 9.69
CA ASP A 120 0.41 -3.58 9.59
C ASP A 120 0.02 -3.04 10.99
N TYR A 121 -0.47 -3.87 11.91
CA TYR A 121 -1.01 -3.36 13.18
C TYR A 121 0.05 -2.89 14.18
N HIS A 122 1.22 -3.52 14.18
CA HIS A 122 2.31 -3.21 15.12
C HIS A 122 3.28 -2.18 14.55
N ASN A 123 3.73 -2.35 13.31
CA ASN A 123 4.72 -1.47 12.70
C ASN A 123 4.05 -0.35 11.87
N GLY A 124 2.77 -0.49 11.53
CA GLY A 124 2.01 0.43 10.69
C GLY A 124 2.68 0.60 9.35
N VAL A 125 2.90 -0.50 8.66
CA VAL A 125 3.37 -0.58 7.28
C VAL A 125 2.37 -1.45 6.54
N ASP A 126 1.57 -0.87 5.64
CA ASP A 126 0.51 -1.59 4.94
C ASP A 126 1.08 -2.42 3.78
N GLU A 127 2.11 -1.89 3.12
CA GLU A 127 2.66 -2.47 1.89
C GLU A 127 4.20 -2.44 1.86
N LEU A 128 4.78 -3.51 1.32
CA LEU A 128 6.19 -3.62 0.97
C LEU A 128 6.31 -3.56 -0.55
N ILE A 129 7.07 -2.58 -1.06
CA ILE A 129 7.31 -2.37 -2.48
C ILE A 129 8.79 -2.62 -2.74
N ILE A 130 9.11 -3.37 -3.79
CA ILE A 130 10.50 -3.66 -4.16
C ILE A 130 10.71 -3.34 -5.62
N ASP A 131 11.80 -2.64 -5.91
CA ASP A 131 12.24 -2.36 -7.26
C ASP A 131 12.83 -3.61 -7.93
N ARG A 132 12.24 -4.07 -9.05
CA ARG A 132 12.65 -5.32 -9.70
C ARG A 132 14.00 -5.24 -10.40
N GLU A 133 14.57 -4.06 -10.64
CA GLU A 133 15.88 -3.93 -11.30
C GLU A 133 17.01 -3.55 -10.34
N THR A 134 16.75 -2.73 -9.32
CA THR A 134 17.76 -2.32 -8.32
C THR A 134 17.67 -3.14 -7.03
N PHE A 135 16.60 -3.91 -6.85
CA PHE A 135 16.29 -4.68 -5.64
C PHE A 135 16.14 -3.85 -4.37
N GLU A 136 15.94 -2.54 -4.51
CA GLU A 136 15.74 -1.63 -3.38
C GLU A 136 14.33 -1.81 -2.79
N PRO A 137 14.20 -2.15 -1.50
CA PRO A 137 12.92 -2.21 -0.82
C PRO A 137 12.50 -0.84 -0.30
N MET A 138 11.20 -0.59 -0.31
CA MET A 138 10.57 0.56 0.32
C MET A 138 9.25 0.17 0.99
N ALA A 139 8.91 0.86 2.06
CA ALA A 139 7.66 0.67 2.76
C ALA A 139 6.66 1.76 2.35
N ALA A 140 5.39 1.39 2.26
CA ALA A 140 4.30 2.34 2.04
C ALA A 140 3.27 2.27 3.17
N ILE A 141 2.65 3.42 3.45
CA ILE A 141 1.49 3.53 4.33
C ILE A 141 0.27 4.18 3.68
N ASP A 142 -0.85 3.62 4.09
CA ASP A 142 -2.25 3.85 3.78
C ASP A 142 -2.84 5.14 4.34
N THR A 143 -3.27 6.08 3.50
CA THR A 143 -4.10 7.18 3.98
C THR A 143 -5.17 7.52 2.95
N THR A 144 -6.43 7.38 3.34
CA THR A 144 -7.62 7.73 2.53
C THR A 144 -8.19 9.10 2.86
N THR A 145 -7.73 9.69 3.97
CA THR A 145 -8.12 11.02 4.45
C THR A 145 -6.87 11.77 4.88
N ASN A 146 -6.90 13.10 4.70
CA ASN A 146 -5.79 14.04 4.93
C ASN A 146 -4.78 13.53 5.98
N PRO A 147 -3.58 13.07 5.56
CA PRO A 147 -2.60 12.43 6.46
C PRO A 147 -2.13 13.34 7.59
N LEU A 148 -2.40 14.64 7.49
CA LEU A 148 -2.07 15.68 8.45
C LEU A 148 -3.29 16.14 9.28
N GLY A 149 -4.42 15.43 9.19
CA GLY A 149 -5.70 15.84 9.76
C GLY A 149 -5.72 15.91 11.29
N THR A 150 -4.89 15.09 11.96
CA THR A 150 -4.61 15.23 13.40
C THR A 150 -3.12 15.42 13.62
N LYS A 151 -2.77 16.26 14.61
CA LYS A 151 -1.38 16.53 14.97
C LYS A 151 -0.65 15.23 15.34
N ASP A 152 -1.33 14.33 16.05
CA ASP A 152 -0.74 13.08 16.54
C ASP A 152 -0.40 12.12 15.40
N LYS A 153 -1.27 11.96 14.39
CA LYS A 153 -0.99 11.11 13.22
C LYS A 153 0.16 11.69 12.39
N LYS A 154 0.20 13.01 12.22
CA LYS A 154 1.30 13.71 11.56
C LYS A 154 2.64 13.46 12.27
N ASP A 155 2.67 13.62 13.59
CA ASP A 155 3.88 13.44 14.39
C ASP A 155 4.36 11.98 14.36
N GLN A 156 3.43 11.00 14.35
CA GLN A 156 3.75 9.58 14.17
C GLN A 156 4.36 9.28 12.79
N ILE A 157 3.73 9.76 11.71
CA ILE A 157 4.26 9.58 10.35
C ILE A 157 5.63 10.22 10.24
N LEU A 158 5.80 11.44 10.76
CA LEU A 158 7.08 12.14 10.72
C LEU A 158 8.17 11.38 11.50
N SER A 159 7.84 10.84 12.67
CA SER A 159 8.77 10.00 13.43
C SER A 159 9.21 8.78 12.64
N LYS A 160 8.28 8.09 11.97
CA LYS A 160 8.57 6.94 11.10
C LYS A 160 9.43 7.34 9.89
N VAL A 161 9.14 8.48 9.27
CA VAL A 161 9.95 9.01 8.17
C VAL A 161 11.38 9.27 8.63
N GLN A 162 11.58 9.84 9.82
CA GLN A 162 12.91 10.20 10.36
C GLN A 162 13.73 8.97 10.77
N GLN A 163 13.09 7.98 11.37
CA GLN A 163 13.75 6.79 11.94
C GLN A 163 13.79 5.60 10.97
N GLY A 164 12.97 5.65 9.91
CA GLY A 164 12.63 4.52 9.08
C GLY A 164 11.65 3.57 9.77
N VAL A 165 11.14 2.61 9.01
CA VAL A 165 10.22 1.59 9.52
C VAL A 165 10.84 0.21 9.48
N ALA A 166 10.34 -0.67 10.34
CA ALA A 166 10.72 -2.08 10.35
C ALA A 166 9.61 -2.93 9.72
N VAL A 167 10.01 -3.95 8.98
CA VAL A 167 9.12 -5.01 8.49
C VAL A 167 9.73 -6.32 8.93
N LYS A 168 9.06 -7.00 9.86
CA LYS A 168 9.52 -8.23 10.47
C LYS A 168 9.44 -9.40 9.48
N TYR A 169 8.30 -9.52 8.81
CA TYR A 169 8.04 -10.54 7.80
C TYR A 169 8.20 -9.93 6.42
N GLY A 170 9.44 -9.65 6.02
CA GLY A 170 9.76 -9.00 4.75
C GLY A 170 10.34 -9.95 3.70
N VAL A 171 10.41 -9.47 2.47
CA VAL A 171 11.13 -10.16 1.41
C VAL A 171 12.17 -9.24 0.77
N ALA A 172 13.24 -9.81 0.24
CA ALA A 172 14.24 -9.13 -0.56
C ALA A 172 14.41 -9.86 -1.89
N LEU A 173 14.76 -9.12 -2.93
CA LEU A 173 15.14 -9.68 -4.22
C LEU A 173 16.66 -9.81 -4.31
N GLU A 174 17.11 -10.96 -4.80
CA GLU A 174 18.49 -11.20 -5.21
C GLU A 174 18.52 -11.79 -6.62
N ASN A 175 19.69 -11.78 -7.26
CA ASN A 175 19.88 -12.38 -8.59
C ASN A 175 19.41 -13.84 -8.69
N ASN A 176 19.41 -14.57 -7.57
CA ASN A 176 19.05 -15.99 -7.51
C ASN A 176 17.60 -16.24 -7.02
N GLY A 177 16.79 -15.19 -6.86
CA GLY A 177 15.39 -15.29 -6.47
C GLY A 177 15.05 -14.48 -5.22
N ILE A 178 14.02 -14.95 -4.50
CA ILE A 178 13.44 -14.24 -3.35
C ILE A 178 14.04 -14.78 -2.05
N ILE A 179 14.37 -13.86 -1.15
CA ILE A 179 14.85 -14.17 0.20
C ILE A 179 13.85 -13.67 1.23
N LEU A 180 13.51 -14.53 2.18
CA LEU A 180 12.71 -14.17 3.36
C LEU A 180 13.63 -13.53 4.40
N THR A 181 13.34 -12.30 4.78
CA THR A 181 14.19 -11.52 5.68
C THR A 181 13.36 -10.57 6.54
N SER A 182 14.02 -9.90 7.48
CA SER A 182 13.45 -8.72 8.14
C SER A 182 14.18 -7.48 7.64
N HIS A 183 13.44 -6.39 7.50
CA HIS A 183 14.01 -5.09 7.17
C HIS A 183 13.99 -4.19 8.39
N SER A 184 15.09 -3.49 8.62
CA SER A 184 15.19 -2.41 9.59
C SER A 184 15.48 -1.11 8.86
N LYS A 185 14.78 -0.03 9.23
CA LYS A 185 14.97 1.32 8.68
C LYS A 185 14.67 1.44 7.17
N LEU A 186 13.54 0.88 6.73
CA LEU A 186 13.06 1.14 5.38
C LEU A 186 12.60 2.61 5.23
N PRO A 187 12.82 3.22 4.05
CA PRO A 187 12.17 4.48 3.71
C PRO A 187 10.66 4.28 3.64
N LEU A 188 9.92 5.23 4.18
CA LEU A 188 8.47 5.21 4.24
C LEU A 188 7.87 6.24 3.29
N PHE A 189 6.94 5.80 2.46
CA PHE A 189 6.14 6.65 1.59
C PHE A 189 4.68 6.62 2.02
N VAL A 190 3.99 7.73 1.76
CA VAL A 190 2.57 7.92 2.02
C VAL A 190 1.84 7.93 0.68
N VAL A 191 0.90 7.01 0.48
CA VAL A 191 0.05 7.01 -0.70
C VAL A 191 -1.34 7.49 -0.30
N ASN A 192 -1.86 8.48 -1.01
CA ASN A 192 -3.16 9.07 -0.73
C ASN A 192 -3.90 9.36 -2.05
N ILE A 193 -5.12 8.84 -2.14
CA ILE A 193 -6.05 9.05 -3.26
C ILE A 193 -7.36 9.56 -2.68
N GLU A 194 -7.95 10.57 -3.31
CA GLU A 194 -9.25 11.10 -2.89
C GLU A 194 -10.35 10.04 -3.04
N PRO A 195 -11.31 9.93 -2.09
CA PRO A 195 -12.32 8.88 -2.12
C PRO A 195 -13.10 8.77 -3.44
N GLU A 196 -13.53 9.89 -4.05
CA GLU A 196 -14.26 9.82 -5.32
C GLU A 196 -13.39 9.26 -6.47
N LYS A 197 -12.13 9.71 -6.55
CA LYS A 197 -11.15 9.21 -7.53
C LYS A 197 -10.84 7.74 -7.30
N LEU A 198 -10.70 7.33 -6.04
CA LEU A 198 -10.39 5.95 -5.66
C LEU A 198 -11.50 4.99 -6.09
N VAL A 199 -12.76 5.30 -5.78
CA VAL A 199 -13.91 4.45 -6.15
C VAL A 199 -14.02 4.32 -7.66
N THR A 200 -13.93 5.43 -8.39
CA THR A 200 -14.01 5.43 -9.86
C THR A 200 -12.85 4.65 -10.49
N PHE A 201 -11.63 4.83 -9.98
CA PHE A 201 -10.47 4.09 -10.47
C PHE A 201 -10.61 2.59 -10.21
N ALA A 202 -11.13 2.19 -9.05
CA ALA A 202 -11.39 0.78 -8.73
C ALA A 202 -12.38 0.12 -9.70
N GLU A 203 -13.44 0.82 -10.09
CA GLU A 203 -14.43 0.33 -11.06
C GLU A 203 -13.80 0.12 -12.46
N HIS A 204 -13.00 1.08 -12.92
CA HIS A 204 -12.27 0.95 -14.18
C HIS A 204 -11.22 -0.16 -14.14
N LEU A 205 -10.54 -0.31 -13.01
CA LEU A 205 -9.52 -1.31 -12.77
C LEU A 205 -10.12 -2.73 -12.84
N ALA A 206 -11.23 -2.97 -12.14
CA ALA A 206 -11.90 -4.27 -12.12
C ALA A 206 -12.47 -4.69 -13.49
N THR A 207 -12.72 -3.73 -14.39
CA THR A 207 -13.31 -3.98 -15.71
C THR A 207 -12.31 -3.88 -16.87
N ASP A 208 -11.02 -3.67 -16.57
CA ASP A 208 -9.94 -3.43 -17.56
C ASP A 208 -10.27 -2.30 -18.55
N ASN A 209 -10.97 -1.25 -18.08
CA ASN A 209 -11.40 -0.10 -18.88
C ASN A 209 -10.73 1.19 -18.43
N LEU A 210 -9.40 1.18 -18.33
CA LEU A 210 -8.63 2.35 -17.89
C LEU A 210 -8.79 3.55 -18.84
N THR A 211 -8.94 4.72 -18.23
CA THR A 211 -9.15 6.01 -18.88
C THR A 211 -7.92 6.93 -18.72
N GLU A 212 -7.93 8.07 -19.42
CA GLU A 212 -6.91 9.12 -19.23
C GLU A 212 -6.95 9.75 -17.82
N GLU A 213 -8.10 9.71 -17.15
CA GLU A 213 -8.22 10.18 -15.77
C GLU A 213 -7.48 9.24 -14.80
N ASP A 214 -7.56 7.93 -15.00
CA ASP A 214 -6.82 6.94 -14.22
C ASP A 214 -5.30 7.10 -14.39
N ARG A 215 -4.87 7.46 -15.61
CA ARG A 215 -3.47 7.83 -15.89
C ARG A 215 -3.04 9.12 -15.20
N THR A 216 -3.99 9.99 -14.83
CA THR A 216 -3.71 11.19 -14.04
C THR A 216 -3.43 10.82 -12.59
N ILE A 217 -4.17 9.88 -12.00
CA ILE A 217 -3.92 9.36 -10.64
C ILE A 217 -2.52 8.76 -10.53
N GLU A 218 -2.10 8.00 -11.54
CA GLU A 218 -0.75 7.45 -11.63
C GLU A 218 0.33 8.56 -11.63
N LYS A 219 0.14 9.60 -12.44
CA LYS A 219 1.06 10.75 -12.54
C LYS A 219 1.11 11.54 -11.23
N GLU A 220 -0.04 11.81 -10.61
CA GLU A 220 -0.16 12.48 -9.31
C GLU A 220 0.56 11.68 -8.23
N THR A 221 0.40 10.35 -8.24
CA THR A 221 1.09 9.43 -7.31
C THR A 221 2.60 9.49 -7.51
N LEU A 222 3.09 9.39 -8.76
CA LEU A 222 4.52 9.49 -9.06
C LEU A 222 5.13 10.81 -8.58
N GLU A 223 4.45 11.92 -8.86
CA GLU A 223 4.90 13.25 -8.46
C GLU A 223 4.92 13.41 -6.94
N SER A 224 3.90 12.87 -6.25
CA SER A 224 3.86 12.82 -4.79
C SER A 224 5.04 12.03 -4.20
N LEU A 225 5.31 10.83 -4.73
CA LEU A 225 6.45 10.01 -4.29
C LEU A 225 7.80 10.71 -4.53
N LEU A 226 7.95 11.40 -5.67
CA LEU A 226 9.13 12.22 -5.97
C LEU A 226 9.32 13.34 -4.95
N GLN A 227 8.27 14.11 -4.67
CA GLN A 227 8.32 15.18 -3.68
C GLN A 227 8.63 14.67 -2.27
N GLN A 228 8.00 13.56 -1.88
CA GLN A 228 8.28 12.89 -0.61
C GLN A 228 9.74 12.45 -0.50
N SER A 229 10.28 11.79 -1.54
CA SER A 229 11.69 11.37 -1.55
C SER A 229 12.64 12.56 -1.39
N GLU A 230 12.31 13.71 -1.99
CA GLU A 230 13.12 14.91 -1.89
C GLU A 230 13.03 15.58 -0.51
N LEU A 231 11.85 15.60 0.09
CA LEU A 231 11.62 16.21 1.40
C LEU A 231 12.19 15.32 2.51
N PHE A 232 11.87 14.03 2.51
CA PHE A 232 12.16 13.10 3.59
C PHE A 232 13.66 12.78 3.70
N GLN A 233 14.41 12.75 2.60
CA GLN A 233 15.88 12.60 2.63
C GLN A 233 16.57 13.72 3.44
N LYS A 234 15.99 14.93 3.49
CA LYS A 234 16.55 16.08 4.21
C LYS A 234 16.32 15.98 5.72
N MET A 235 15.41 15.12 6.16
CA MET A 235 14.98 14.98 7.55
C MET A 235 15.54 13.73 8.23
N THR A 236 16.32 12.94 7.51
CA THR A 236 16.75 11.59 7.93
C THR A 236 18.25 11.48 8.11
N GLU A 237 18.68 10.44 8.82
CA GLU A 237 20.08 10.09 8.98
C GLU A 237 20.71 9.53 7.69
N ARG A 238 22.04 9.40 7.68
CA ARG A 238 22.83 9.14 6.46
C ARG A 238 22.39 7.90 5.68
N GLU A 239 22.12 6.79 6.36
CA GLU A 239 21.73 5.52 5.74
C GLU A 239 20.38 5.65 5.04
N LEU A 240 19.37 6.12 5.77
CA LEU A 240 18.02 6.30 5.28
C LEU A 240 17.94 7.38 4.18
N ARG A 241 18.70 8.46 4.31
CA ARG A 241 18.88 9.47 3.27
C ARG A 241 19.36 8.85 1.96
N ALA A 242 20.38 8.00 2.03
CA ALA A 242 20.89 7.33 0.83
C ALA A 242 19.83 6.42 0.19
N SER A 243 18.97 5.76 0.97
CA SER A 243 17.85 4.97 0.44
C SER A 243 16.82 5.84 -0.27
N TYR A 244 16.40 6.97 0.32
CA TYR A 244 15.52 7.94 -0.37
C TYR A 244 16.16 8.49 -1.66
N GLU A 245 17.46 8.78 -1.66
CA GLU A 245 18.19 9.23 -2.86
C GLU A 245 18.18 8.18 -3.98
N ARG A 246 18.34 6.89 -3.65
CA ARG A 246 18.29 5.80 -4.63
C ARG A 246 16.89 5.64 -5.20
N ILE A 247 15.87 5.64 -4.35
CA ILE A 247 14.47 5.56 -4.79
C ILE A 247 14.10 6.77 -5.66
N ARG A 248 14.52 7.98 -5.28
CA ARG A 248 14.30 9.19 -6.09
C ARG A 248 14.82 9.05 -7.52
N LYS A 249 15.99 8.42 -7.71
CA LYS A 249 16.54 8.18 -9.05
C LYS A 249 15.65 7.26 -9.86
N VAL A 250 15.18 6.16 -9.27
CA VAL A 250 14.23 5.23 -9.91
C VAL A 250 12.96 5.96 -10.32
N LEU A 251 12.38 6.77 -9.42
CA LEU A 251 11.17 7.53 -9.71
C LEU A 251 11.37 8.58 -10.82
N LEU A 252 12.55 9.20 -10.90
CA LEU A 252 12.88 10.14 -11.99
C LEU A 252 12.99 9.42 -13.35
N GLU A 253 13.64 8.26 -13.38
CA GLU A 253 13.71 7.43 -14.59
C GLU A 253 12.32 7.02 -15.08
N LEU A 254 11.41 6.67 -14.16
CA LEU A 254 10.01 6.36 -14.47
C LEU A 254 9.24 7.57 -15.01
N LYS A 255 9.59 8.78 -14.57
CA LYS A 255 8.99 10.03 -15.05
C LYS A 255 9.48 10.38 -16.46
N GLU A 256 10.75 10.13 -16.77
CA GLU A 256 11.35 10.43 -18.08
C GLU A 256 10.92 9.47 -19.20
N LYS A 257 10.55 8.23 -18.85
CA LYS A 257 10.08 7.21 -19.80
C LYS A 257 8.61 7.39 -20.23
N ARG A 258 7.96 8.50 -19.87
CA ARG A 258 6.56 8.82 -20.14
C ARG A 258 6.42 10.10 -20.95
#